data_AF-A0A0L1KTK7-F1
#
_entry.id   AF-A0A0L1KTK7-F1
#
_cell.length_a   1.000
_cell.length_b   1.000
_cell.length_c   1.000
_cell.angle_alpha   90.00
_cell.angle_beta   90.00
_cell.angle_gamma   90.00
#
_symmetry.space_group_name_H-M   'P 1'
#
loop_
_entity.id
_entity.type
_entity.pdbx_description
1 polymer ?
#
loop_
_entity_poly.entity_id
_entity_poly.type
_entity_poly.pdbx_seq_one_letter_code
_entity_poly.pdbx_strand_id
1 'polypeptide(L)'
;MFRRALRLYSTEGVAPFAFSPLFQCKPDVPYRLLTSNYVETVQIENRSILKVQPEALTMLSAAAFGDIAHLLRPGHLAQLRKILDDPEASENDRYVALQLLKNANIAAGRVLPGCQDTGTAIIAGYKGQHVWTNETDEADISRGVYDCYTQNNLRYSQMAPLNMFEEANTKTNLPAQIDLYATKGNEFHFLFVAKGGGSANKTFLFQETKALLNPARLSAFLKEKVKMFGTSACPPYHVAIVIGGLSAEQCLKTVKMASCRYYDTLPTKGTPFGSAFRDLDVEQQVLGYCQNLGMGAQFGGKYYAHDVRVIRLPRHGASCPVAIGVSCSADRQALGKITPEGVFLEKLEVDPSKYLPDVTEKDLLRDPPVQVDLGLPMSEIRATLSKYPIRTRLSLSGHMIVARDIAHAKIRERLEKGMGLPEYFKKHAVYYAGPAKTPKGLASGSFGPTTAGRMDEFVDLFQKAGGSFVMLAKGNRSAMVTRACKENKGFYLGSIGGPAAVLATESIKKVEVLDFPELGMEAVWKIEVHNFPAFVVVDDKGNDFFTALGCA
;
A
#
# COMPACT_ATOMS: atom_id res chain seq x y z
N MET A 1 -19.37 30.82 -54.97
CA MET A 1 -19.62 29.40 -55.29
C MET A 1 -19.24 28.47 -54.11
N PHE A 2 -19.57 28.83 -52.86
CA PHE A 2 -19.16 28.09 -51.63
C PHE A 2 -20.26 28.06 -50.56
N ARG A 3 -21.52 27.82 -50.96
CA ARG A 3 -22.68 27.74 -50.03
C ARG A 3 -23.66 26.60 -50.31
N ARG A 4 -23.22 25.53 -51.01
CA ARG A 4 -24.05 24.35 -51.27
C ARG A 4 -23.22 23.07 -51.12
N ALA A 5 -22.92 22.67 -49.89
CA ALA A 5 -22.36 21.34 -49.59
C ALA A 5 -22.56 20.89 -48.12
N LEU A 6 -23.60 21.36 -47.42
CA LEU A 6 -23.87 20.97 -46.02
C LEU A 6 -25.37 20.75 -45.83
N ARG A 7 -25.94 19.71 -46.45
CA ARG A 7 -27.29 19.20 -46.15
C ARG A 7 -27.47 17.81 -46.76
N LEU A 8 -26.72 16.84 -46.25
CA LEU A 8 -26.89 15.41 -46.57
C LEU A 8 -26.65 14.53 -45.33
N TYR A 9 -27.32 14.85 -44.22
CA TYR A 9 -27.59 13.85 -43.18
C TYR A 9 -28.99 14.14 -42.64
N SER A 10 -29.88 13.15 -42.67
CA SER A 10 -31.14 13.17 -41.95
C SER A 10 -30.84 13.48 -40.48
N THR A 11 -31.41 14.55 -39.94
CA THR A 11 -31.26 14.97 -38.54
C THR A 11 -32.35 14.42 -37.62
N GLU A 12 -33.21 13.52 -38.12
CA GLU A 12 -34.22 12.87 -37.28
C GLU A 12 -33.52 11.96 -36.27
N GLY A 13 -33.53 12.38 -35.00
CA GLY A 13 -32.98 11.61 -33.87
C GLY A 13 -31.58 12.02 -33.39
N VAL A 14 -30.94 13.04 -33.97
CA VAL A 14 -29.61 13.50 -33.50
C VAL A 14 -29.77 14.54 -32.38
N ALA A 15 -29.34 14.19 -31.16
CA ALA A 15 -29.31 15.12 -30.03
C ALA A 15 -28.36 16.30 -30.30
N PRO A 16 -28.64 17.52 -29.77
CA PRO A 16 -27.74 18.66 -29.90
C PRO A 16 -26.39 18.36 -29.22
N PHE A 17 -25.31 18.96 -29.74
CA PHE A 17 -23.99 18.82 -29.15
C PHE A 17 -23.97 19.38 -27.72
N ALA A 18 -23.51 18.55 -26.79
CA ALA A 18 -23.31 18.92 -25.39
C ALA A 18 -21.99 18.31 -24.89
N PHE A 19 -21.04 19.16 -24.51
CA PHE A 19 -19.81 18.73 -23.86
C PHE A 19 -20.02 18.63 -22.35
N SER A 20 -19.68 17.49 -21.77
CA SER A 20 -19.62 17.28 -20.32
C SER A 20 -18.30 16.63 -19.95
N PRO A 21 -17.51 17.21 -19.01
CA PRO A 21 -16.34 16.55 -18.49
C PRO A 21 -16.70 15.20 -17.85
N LEU A 22 -15.84 14.21 -18.07
CA LEU A 22 -16.00 12.90 -17.44
C LEU A 22 -15.92 13.01 -15.92
N PHE A 23 -14.93 13.73 -15.40
CA PHE A 23 -14.75 13.94 -13.97
C PHE A 23 -15.09 15.39 -13.61
N GLN A 24 -16.01 15.57 -12.67
CA GLN A 24 -16.44 16.86 -12.16
C GLN A 24 -16.17 16.88 -10.65
N CYS A 25 -14.89 16.97 -10.28
CA CYS A 25 -14.46 16.94 -8.89
C CYS A 25 -13.44 18.04 -8.63
N LYS A 26 -13.50 18.61 -7.44
CA LYS A 26 -12.46 19.49 -6.90
C LYS A 26 -12.14 19.01 -5.49
N PRO A 27 -10.94 18.46 -5.24
CA PRO A 27 -10.56 18.07 -3.89
C PRO A 27 -10.61 19.27 -2.95
N ASP A 28 -11.18 19.07 -1.76
CA ASP A 28 -11.29 20.08 -0.71
C ASP A 28 -10.47 19.61 0.50
N VAL A 29 -9.26 20.17 0.64
CA VAL A 29 -8.34 19.84 1.73
C VAL A 29 -7.65 21.11 2.23
N PRO A 30 -7.25 21.15 3.51
CA PRO A 30 -6.42 22.24 4.01
C PRO A 30 -5.01 22.17 3.40
N TYR A 31 -4.47 23.32 3.02
CA TYR A 31 -3.11 23.46 2.52
C TYR A 31 -2.24 24.28 3.49
N ARG A 32 -0.94 23.98 3.54
CA ARG A 32 0.10 24.83 4.15
C ARG A 32 0.95 25.45 3.04
N LEU A 33 1.30 26.72 3.20
CA LEU A 33 2.26 27.41 2.33
C LEU A 33 3.68 26.85 2.62
N LEU A 34 4.40 26.44 1.58
CA LEU A 34 5.82 26.06 1.66
C LEU A 34 6.70 27.29 1.49
N THR A 35 6.40 28.10 0.46
CA THR A 35 7.14 29.32 0.14
C THR A 35 6.33 30.18 -0.83
N SER A 36 6.50 31.50 -0.74
CA SER A 36 6.02 32.46 -1.73
C SER A 36 7.06 32.78 -2.82
N ASN A 37 8.24 32.16 -2.76
CA ASN A 37 9.30 32.32 -3.77
C ASN A 37 9.06 31.42 -4.98
N TYR A 38 9.90 31.56 -6.01
CA TYR A 38 9.95 30.71 -7.22
C TYR A 38 8.74 30.81 -8.15
N VAL A 39 7.81 31.72 -7.85
CA VAL A 39 6.66 32.04 -8.69
C VAL A 39 6.68 33.52 -9.07
N GLU A 40 6.30 33.81 -10.30
CA GLU A 40 6.18 35.17 -10.82
C GLU A 40 4.98 35.23 -11.76
N THR A 41 4.11 36.22 -11.61
CA THR A 41 3.01 36.43 -12.54
C THR A 41 3.37 37.52 -13.53
N VAL A 42 3.30 37.22 -14.83
CA VAL A 42 3.51 38.18 -15.92
C VAL A 42 2.23 38.30 -16.76
N GLN A 43 1.95 39.51 -17.24
CA GLN A 43 0.84 39.74 -18.17
C GLN A 43 1.35 39.68 -19.61
N ILE A 44 0.75 38.81 -20.42
CA ILE A 44 1.04 38.70 -21.85
C ILE A 44 -0.28 38.83 -22.59
N GLU A 45 -0.41 39.91 -23.37
CA GLU A 45 -1.68 40.35 -23.95
C GLU A 45 -2.78 40.47 -22.88
N ASN A 46 -3.86 39.69 -23.00
CA ASN A 46 -4.97 39.63 -22.06
C ASN A 46 -4.91 38.39 -21.14
N ARG A 47 -3.74 37.76 -21.00
CA ARG A 47 -3.55 36.53 -20.22
C ARG A 47 -2.56 36.74 -19.08
N SER A 48 -2.94 36.26 -17.91
CA SER A 48 -2.08 36.14 -16.75
C SER A 48 -1.31 34.82 -16.81
N ILE A 49 0.01 34.90 -16.97
CA ILE A 49 0.92 33.75 -17.04
C ILE A 49 1.65 33.61 -15.69
N LEU A 50 1.60 32.41 -15.12
CA LEU A 50 2.38 32.05 -13.94
C LEU A 50 3.70 31.40 -14.38
N LYS A 51 4.81 32.10 -14.20
CA LYS A 51 6.16 31.52 -14.34
C LYS A 51 6.52 30.80 -13.05
N VAL A 52 6.97 29.55 -13.18
CA VAL A 52 7.36 28.68 -12.08
C VAL A 52 8.79 28.22 -12.29
N GLN A 53 9.66 28.50 -11.32
CA GLN A 53 11.05 28.07 -11.38
C GLN A 53 11.19 26.58 -10.99
N PRO A 54 12.20 25.86 -11.51
CA PRO A 54 12.43 24.44 -11.24
C PRO A 54 12.45 24.06 -9.76
N GLU A 55 13.02 24.93 -8.94
CA GLU A 55 13.16 24.77 -7.49
C GLU A 55 11.80 24.61 -6.80
N ALA A 56 10.73 25.20 -7.34
CA ALA A 56 9.38 25.01 -6.83
C ALA A 56 8.92 23.56 -6.95
N LEU A 57 9.18 22.91 -8.10
CA LEU A 57 8.78 21.52 -8.38
C LEU A 57 9.62 20.54 -7.55
N THR A 58 10.93 20.78 -7.47
CA THR A 58 11.85 19.99 -6.65
C THR A 58 11.48 20.08 -5.17
N MET A 59 11.32 21.29 -4.63
CA MET A 59 10.94 21.50 -3.22
C MET A 59 9.59 20.87 -2.90
N LEU A 60 8.57 21.13 -3.73
CA LEU A 60 7.23 20.59 -3.50
C LEU A 60 7.24 19.06 -3.48
N SER A 61 7.94 18.44 -4.44
CA SER A 61 8.04 16.98 -4.51
C SER A 61 8.80 16.40 -3.31
N ALA A 62 9.94 17.00 -2.94
CA ALA A 62 10.71 16.55 -1.78
C ALA A 62 9.89 16.65 -0.48
N ALA A 63 9.21 17.78 -0.27
CA ALA A 63 8.36 18.01 0.89
C ALA A 63 7.17 17.04 0.92
N ALA A 64 6.51 16.80 -0.22
CA ALA A 64 5.39 15.87 -0.32
C ALA A 64 5.79 14.45 0.05
N PHE A 65 6.86 13.91 -0.54
CA PHE A 65 7.35 12.56 -0.23
C PHE A 65 7.89 12.45 1.19
N GLY A 66 8.51 13.53 1.71
CA GLY A 66 8.97 13.59 3.10
C GLY A 66 7.82 13.55 4.09
N ASP A 67 6.74 14.30 3.83
CA ASP A 67 5.54 14.34 4.67
C ASP A 67 4.80 13.00 4.62
N ILE A 68 4.46 12.48 3.44
CA ILE A 68 3.67 11.24 3.34
C ILE A 68 4.43 10.00 3.79
N ALA A 69 5.77 10.02 3.87
CA ALA A 69 6.54 8.92 4.45
C ALA A 69 6.39 8.80 5.99
N HIS A 70 6.00 9.90 6.66
CA HIS A 70 6.05 10.04 8.11
C HIS A 70 4.69 10.40 8.74
N LEU A 71 3.83 11.10 7.99
CA LEU A 71 2.56 11.63 8.44
C LEU A 71 1.40 10.98 7.66
N LEU A 72 0.22 11.00 8.27
CA LEU A 72 -1.01 10.44 7.71
C LEU A 72 -2.11 11.51 7.70
N ARG A 73 -3.15 11.29 6.89
CA ARG A 73 -4.34 12.15 6.89
C ARG A 73 -5.09 12.03 8.23
N PRO A 74 -5.65 13.12 8.78
CA PRO A 74 -6.51 13.09 9.97
C PRO A 74 -7.66 12.08 9.84
N GLY A 75 -8.28 11.99 8.66
CA GLY A 75 -9.39 11.06 8.42
C GLY A 75 -9.00 9.58 8.46
N HIS A 76 -7.75 9.22 8.19
CA HIS A 76 -7.26 7.85 8.36
C HIS A 76 -7.02 7.54 9.84
N LEU A 77 -6.33 8.44 10.55
CA LEU A 77 -6.05 8.32 11.99
C LEU A 77 -7.34 8.25 12.84
N ALA A 78 -8.33 9.08 12.50
CA ALA A 78 -9.64 9.06 13.15
C ALA A 78 -10.35 7.71 12.97
N GLN A 79 -10.22 7.09 11.80
CA GLN A 79 -10.81 5.77 11.55
C GLN A 79 -10.08 4.66 12.31
N LEU A 80 -8.77 4.74 12.50
CA LEU A 80 -8.03 3.86 13.41
C LEU A 80 -8.50 4.04 14.86
N ARG A 81 -8.63 5.28 15.33
CA ARG A 81 -9.14 5.59 16.68
C ARG A 81 -10.53 4.99 16.92
N LYS A 82 -11.42 5.07 15.92
CA LYS A 82 -12.78 4.52 15.98
C LYS A 82 -12.80 3.01 16.23
N ILE A 83 -11.82 2.26 15.73
CA ILE A 83 -11.72 0.80 15.95
C ILE A 83 -11.62 0.49 17.45
N LEU A 84 -10.84 1.29 18.17
CA LEU A 84 -10.61 1.12 19.60
C LEU A 84 -11.89 1.37 20.42
N ASP A 85 -12.78 2.26 19.94
CA ASP A 85 -14.04 2.61 20.60
C ASP A 85 -15.23 1.72 20.22
N ASP A 86 -15.16 1.01 19.09
CA ASP A 86 -16.28 0.21 18.61
C ASP A 86 -16.42 -1.07 19.45
N PRO A 87 -17.54 -1.30 20.16
CA PRO A 87 -17.75 -2.51 20.95
C PRO A 87 -17.77 -3.79 20.10
N GLU A 88 -18.12 -3.70 18.82
CA GLU A 88 -18.13 -4.82 17.88
C GLU A 88 -16.75 -5.15 17.28
N ALA A 89 -15.74 -4.31 17.53
CA ALA A 89 -14.37 -4.64 17.16
C ALA A 89 -13.88 -5.87 17.95
N SER A 90 -13.15 -6.76 17.28
CA SER A 90 -12.48 -7.85 17.97
C SER A 90 -11.29 -7.32 18.80
N GLU A 91 -10.80 -8.11 19.74
CA GLU A 91 -9.57 -7.79 20.48
C GLU A 91 -8.37 -7.62 19.54
N ASN A 92 -8.30 -8.43 18.48
CA ASN A 92 -7.26 -8.33 17.47
C ASN A 92 -7.40 -7.07 16.60
N ASP A 93 -8.63 -6.65 16.26
CA ASP A 93 -8.86 -5.38 15.56
C ASP A 93 -8.30 -4.20 16.37
N ARG A 94 -8.63 -4.15 17.66
CA ARG A 94 -8.16 -3.11 18.59
C ARG A 94 -6.65 -3.16 18.76
N TYR A 95 -6.08 -4.36 18.93
CA TYR A 95 -4.64 -4.54 19.07
C TYR A 95 -3.88 -4.04 17.82
N VAL A 96 -4.30 -4.44 16.62
CA VAL A 96 -3.68 -3.99 15.37
C VAL A 96 -3.83 -2.47 15.20
N ALA A 97 -5.01 -1.91 15.46
CA ALA A 97 -5.23 -0.47 15.38
C ALA A 97 -4.32 0.31 16.35
N LEU A 98 -4.14 -0.18 17.58
CA LEU A 98 -3.22 0.42 18.56
C LEU A 98 -1.77 0.41 18.04
N GLN A 99 -1.29 -0.72 17.49
CA GLN A 99 0.07 -0.79 16.93
C GLN A 99 0.26 0.16 15.74
N LEU A 100 -0.76 0.32 14.89
CA LEU A 100 -0.71 1.26 13.77
C LEU A 100 -0.70 2.72 14.25
N LEU A 101 -1.43 3.07 15.30
CA LEU A 101 -1.42 4.41 15.90
C LEU A 101 -0.10 4.72 16.62
N LYS A 102 0.44 3.77 17.40
CA LYS A 102 1.78 3.88 17.99
C LYS A 102 2.84 4.12 16.91
N ASN A 103 2.72 3.38 15.80
CA ASN A 103 3.62 3.54 14.67
C ASN A 103 3.51 4.90 13.99
N ALA A 104 2.30 5.43 13.80
CA ALA A 104 2.11 6.78 13.31
C ALA A 104 2.77 7.82 14.25
N ASN A 105 2.68 7.62 15.56
CA ASN A 105 3.32 8.49 16.55
C ASN A 105 4.86 8.48 16.46
N ILE A 106 5.47 7.30 16.35
CA ILE A 106 6.93 7.19 16.14
C ILE A 106 7.33 7.83 14.81
N ALA A 107 6.57 7.56 13.74
CA ALA A 107 6.89 8.05 12.40
C ALA A 107 6.79 9.57 12.29
N ALA A 108 5.87 10.21 13.03
CA ALA A 108 5.74 11.67 13.08
C ALA A 108 7.00 12.38 13.62
N GLY A 109 7.89 11.66 14.32
CA GLY A 109 9.23 12.14 14.67
C GLY A 109 10.18 12.33 13.48
N ARG A 110 9.79 11.95 12.25
CA ARG A 110 10.53 12.12 10.98
C ARG A 110 11.90 11.44 10.90
N VAL A 111 12.19 10.51 11.81
CA VAL A 111 13.43 9.71 11.79
C VAL A 111 13.21 8.36 11.12
N LEU A 112 12.17 7.63 11.51
CA LEU A 112 11.78 6.34 10.97
C LEU A 112 10.51 6.52 10.12
N PRO A 113 10.48 6.08 8.85
CA PRO A 113 9.25 6.14 8.06
C PRO A 113 8.20 5.17 8.62
N GLY A 114 6.92 5.48 8.42
CA GLY A 114 5.82 4.66 8.96
C GLY A 114 5.80 3.20 8.45
N CYS A 115 6.42 2.92 7.30
CA CYS A 115 6.53 1.58 6.73
C CYS A 115 7.93 1.36 6.16
N GLN A 116 8.45 0.13 6.23
CA GLN A 116 9.72 -0.25 5.59
C GLN A 116 9.65 -0.13 4.07
N ASP A 117 8.47 -0.40 3.49
CA ASP A 117 8.21 -0.17 2.08
C ASP A 117 7.80 1.29 1.87
N THR A 118 8.78 2.15 1.62
CA THR A 118 8.56 3.57 1.33
C THR A 118 7.86 3.80 -0.01
N GLY A 119 7.69 2.75 -0.82
CA GLY A 119 6.84 2.72 -1.99
C GLY A 119 7.45 3.32 -3.26
N THR A 120 6.73 3.17 -4.36
CA THR A 120 7.02 3.86 -5.62
C THR A 120 6.51 5.29 -5.54
N ALA A 121 7.34 6.24 -5.94
CA ALA A 121 6.94 7.64 -6.08
C ALA A 121 6.07 7.81 -7.32
N ILE A 122 4.81 8.20 -7.14
CA ILE A 122 3.84 8.46 -8.21
C ILE A 122 3.38 9.91 -8.09
N ILE A 123 3.42 10.64 -9.20
CA ILE A 123 3.05 12.05 -9.29
C ILE A 123 2.07 12.21 -10.46
N ALA A 124 0.87 12.71 -10.17
CA ALA A 124 -0.06 13.18 -11.20
C ALA A 124 -0.10 14.72 -11.15
N GLY A 125 0.45 15.38 -12.16
CA GLY A 125 0.46 16.83 -12.30
C GLY A 125 -0.58 17.32 -13.30
N TYR A 126 -1.21 18.45 -13.02
CA TYR A 126 -2.22 19.09 -13.86
C TYR A 126 -1.79 20.53 -14.11
N LYS A 127 -1.05 20.72 -15.20
CA LYS A 127 -0.43 21.99 -15.58
C LYS A 127 -1.42 22.84 -16.35
N GLY A 128 -1.84 23.95 -15.75
CA GLY A 128 -2.65 24.95 -16.42
C GLY A 128 -1.94 25.51 -17.66
N GLN A 129 -2.70 25.77 -18.73
CA GLN A 129 -2.19 26.30 -20.00
C GLN A 129 -1.39 27.60 -19.86
N HIS A 130 -1.63 28.36 -18.78
CA HIS A 130 -0.93 29.61 -18.49
C HIS A 130 0.15 29.45 -17.42
N VAL A 131 0.63 28.23 -17.17
CA VAL A 131 1.78 27.94 -16.31
C VAL A 131 3.00 27.67 -17.19
N TRP A 132 4.04 28.48 -17.04
CA TRP A 132 5.30 28.34 -17.77
C TRP A 132 6.40 27.88 -16.82
N THR A 133 7.04 26.78 -17.18
CA THR A 133 8.22 26.21 -16.50
C THR A 133 9.39 26.16 -17.49
N ASN A 134 10.51 25.57 -17.12
CA ASN A 134 11.70 25.42 -17.96
C ASN A 134 11.67 24.20 -18.91
N GLU A 135 10.49 23.63 -19.17
CA GLU A 135 10.28 22.48 -20.06
C GLU A 135 10.88 21.15 -19.57
N THR A 136 11.43 21.09 -18.34
CA THR A 136 12.00 19.86 -17.75
C THR A 136 11.25 19.37 -16.51
N ASP A 137 9.93 19.61 -16.46
CA ASP A 137 9.06 19.34 -15.31
C ASP A 137 9.33 17.98 -14.64
N GLU A 138 9.47 16.91 -15.44
CA GLU A 138 9.72 15.55 -14.94
C GLU A 138 11.08 15.39 -14.25
N ALA A 139 12.11 16.08 -14.75
CA ALA A 139 13.45 16.04 -14.16
C ALA A 139 13.49 16.78 -12.82
N ASP A 140 12.80 17.92 -12.72
CA ASP A 140 12.75 18.74 -11.51
C ASP A 140 11.91 18.08 -10.42
N ILE A 141 10.80 17.43 -10.80
CA ILE A 141 10.01 16.56 -9.91
C ILE A 141 10.86 15.37 -9.44
N SER A 142 11.54 14.69 -10.37
CA SER A 142 12.40 13.54 -10.06
C SER A 142 13.56 13.91 -9.14
N ARG A 143 14.12 15.12 -9.28
CA ARG A 143 15.13 15.64 -8.35
C ARG A 143 14.58 15.71 -6.94
N GLY A 144 13.36 16.23 -6.74
CA GLY A 144 12.76 16.29 -5.41
C GLY A 144 12.50 14.90 -4.80
N VAL A 145 12.08 13.93 -5.61
CA VAL A 145 12.00 12.52 -5.19
C VAL A 145 13.38 12.01 -4.78
N TYR A 146 14.40 12.18 -5.62
CA TYR A 146 15.77 11.76 -5.34
C TYR A 146 16.28 12.36 -4.03
N ASP A 147 16.14 13.67 -3.84
CA ASP A 147 16.61 14.39 -2.65
C ASP A 147 15.94 13.83 -1.40
N CYS A 148 14.62 13.65 -1.42
CA CYS A 148 13.89 13.07 -0.29
C CYS A 148 14.38 11.65 0.04
N TYR A 149 14.48 10.78 -0.95
CA TYR A 149 14.87 9.38 -0.73
C TYR A 149 16.33 9.22 -0.34
N THR A 150 17.23 10.09 -0.82
CA THR A 150 18.66 10.00 -0.50
C THR A 150 19.01 10.65 0.83
N GLN A 151 18.36 11.76 1.20
CA GLN A 151 18.67 12.52 2.41
C GLN A 151 17.93 12.03 3.66
N ASN A 152 16.84 11.26 3.50
CA ASN A 152 16.08 10.68 4.63
C ASN A 152 16.29 9.17 4.75
N ASN A 153 15.85 8.57 5.86
CA ASN A 153 15.99 7.14 6.17
C ASN A 153 14.94 6.27 5.45
N LEU A 154 14.74 6.51 4.16
CA LEU A 154 13.78 5.78 3.32
C LEU A 154 14.42 4.54 2.67
N ARG A 155 13.69 3.82 1.81
CA ARG A 155 14.17 2.61 1.12
C ARG A 155 14.21 2.79 -0.39
N TYR A 156 15.24 2.24 -1.03
CA TYR A 156 15.34 2.13 -2.48
C TYR A 156 14.72 0.81 -2.95
N SER A 157 13.57 0.91 -3.64
CA SER A 157 12.72 -0.25 -3.93
C SER A 157 12.49 -0.48 -5.43
N GLN A 158 13.09 0.33 -6.31
CA GLN A 158 12.96 0.15 -7.75
C GLN A 158 14.09 -0.71 -8.29
N MET A 159 13.70 -1.74 -9.06
CA MET A 159 14.59 -2.65 -9.76
C MET A 159 14.57 -2.28 -11.24
N ALA A 160 15.73 -1.95 -11.81
CA ALA A 160 15.89 -1.68 -13.22
C ALA A 160 16.21 -2.98 -13.96
N PRO A 161 15.46 -3.34 -15.02
CA PRO A 161 15.82 -4.47 -15.86
C PRO A 161 17.07 -4.14 -16.68
N LEU A 162 18.10 -4.98 -16.57
CA LEU A 162 19.29 -4.92 -17.44
C LEU A 162 19.08 -5.75 -18.70
N ASN A 163 18.37 -6.86 -18.55
CA ASN A 163 17.79 -7.67 -19.61
C ASN A 163 16.50 -8.33 -19.08
N MET A 164 16.02 -9.39 -19.73
CA MET A 164 14.77 -10.06 -19.34
C MET A 164 14.80 -10.66 -17.92
N PHE A 165 15.97 -11.08 -17.43
CA PHE A 165 16.10 -11.85 -16.19
C PHE A 165 17.00 -11.17 -15.16
N GLU A 166 17.97 -10.37 -15.60
CA GLU A 166 18.89 -9.66 -14.72
C GLU A 166 18.36 -8.26 -14.38
N GLU A 167 18.41 -7.94 -13.09
CA GLU A 167 17.96 -6.66 -12.56
C GLU A 167 19.04 -6.03 -11.65
N ALA A 168 18.99 -4.70 -11.53
CA ALA A 168 19.79 -3.96 -10.57
C ALA A 168 18.90 -2.97 -9.80
N ASN A 169 19.08 -2.88 -8.48
CA ASN A 169 18.45 -1.83 -7.70
C ASN A 169 19.04 -0.47 -8.15
N THR A 170 18.19 0.53 -8.37
CA THR A 170 18.64 1.87 -8.82
C THR A 170 19.32 2.68 -7.72
N LYS A 171 19.27 2.20 -6.47
CA LYS A 171 19.88 2.79 -5.26
C LYS A 171 19.42 4.22 -4.94
N THR A 172 18.31 4.64 -5.54
CA THR A 172 17.75 6.00 -5.39
C THR A 172 16.23 6.02 -5.28
N ASN A 173 15.57 4.86 -5.49
CA ASN A 173 14.13 4.72 -5.65
C ASN A 173 13.53 5.41 -6.89
N LEU A 174 14.37 5.86 -7.82
CA LEU A 174 13.94 6.27 -9.16
C LEU A 174 13.92 5.07 -10.12
N PRO A 175 13.20 5.15 -11.26
CA PRO A 175 12.37 6.26 -11.71
C PRO A 175 11.10 6.44 -10.87
N ALA A 176 10.60 7.68 -10.83
CA ALA A 176 9.24 7.96 -10.39
C ALA A 176 8.27 7.76 -11.56
N GLN A 177 7.01 7.42 -11.27
CA GLN A 177 5.95 7.53 -12.27
C GLN A 177 5.44 8.98 -12.28
N ILE A 178 5.61 9.69 -13.40
CA ILE A 178 5.20 11.08 -13.54
C ILE A 178 4.22 11.19 -14.70
N ASP A 179 3.00 11.62 -14.38
CA ASP A 179 1.91 11.80 -15.33
C ASP A 179 1.50 13.28 -15.34
N LEU A 180 1.90 14.04 -16.38
CA LEU A 180 1.57 15.46 -16.50
C LEU A 180 0.43 15.69 -17.52
N TYR A 181 -0.65 16.31 -17.06
CA TYR A 181 -1.85 16.61 -17.83
C TYR A 181 -1.95 18.11 -18.11
N ALA A 182 -2.32 18.47 -19.34
CA ALA A 182 -2.65 19.85 -19.67
C ALA A 182 -4.08 20.19 -19.21
N THR A 183 -4.23 21.31 -18.49
CA THR A 183 -5.52 21.84 -18.02
C THR A 183 -5.65 23.34 -18.35
N LYS A 184 -6.77 23.95 -17.97
CA LYS A 184 -6.99 25.40 -18.13
C LYS A 184 -6.47 26.16 -16.92
N GLY A 185 -6.15 27.45 -17.10
CA GLY A 185 -5.81 28.37 -16.02
C GLY A 185 -4.31 28.53 -15.79
N ASN A 186 -3.97 29.25 -14.73
CA ASN A 186 -2.62 29.65 -14.34
C ASN A 186 -2.20 29.01 -13.00
N GLU A 187 -2.67 27.79 -12.72
CA GLU A 187 -2.27 26.99 -11.55
C GLU A 187 -1.73 25.63 -11.99
N PHE A 188 -0.81 25.09 -11.19
CA PHE A 188 -0.26 23.74 -11.39
C PHE A 188 -0.63 22.88 -10.18
N HIS A 189 -1.53 21.92 -10.35
CA HIS A 189 -1.99 21.04 -9.27
C HIS A 189 -1.31 19.68 -9.32
N PHE A 190 -1.18 19.03 -8.16
CA PHE A 190 -0.50 17.75 -8.03
C PHE A 190 -1.25 16.81 -7.09
N LEU A 191 -1.18 15.52 -7.38
CA LEU A 191 -1.36 14.45 -6.40
C LEU A 191 -0.05 13.67 -6.31
N PHE A 192 0.55 13.67 -5.13
CA PHE A 192 1.72 12.85 -4.79
C PHE A 192 1.26 11.59 -4.06
N VAL A 193 1.76 10.42 -4.45
CA VAL A 193 1.44 9.14 -3.82
C VAL A 193 2.70 8.30 -3.63
N ALA A 194 2.95 7.84 -2.40
CA ALA A 194 4.01 6.87 -2.11
C ALA A 194 3.39 5.47 -2.02
N LYS A 195 3.19 4.81 -3.17
CA LYS A 195 2.41 3.58 -3.24
C LYS A 195 3.27 2.36 -2.89
N GLY A 196 2.96 1.70 -1.77
CA GLY A 196 3.63 0.45 -1.39
C GLY A 196 3.28 -0.69 -2.34
N GLY A 197 4.28 -1.50 -2.70
CA GLY A 197 4.14 -2.57 -3.69
C GLY A 197 3.10 -3.62 -3.30
N GLY A 198 2.98 -3.94 -2.00
CA GLY A 198 1.95 -4.85 -1.50
C GLY A 198 0.52 -4.41 -1.81
N SER A 199 0.24 -3.10 -1.73
CA SER A 199 -1.07 -2.54 -2.08
C SER A 199 -1.23 -2.30 -3.59
N ALA A 200 -0.15 -2.02 -4.31
CA ALA A 200 -0.16 -1.93 -5.77
C ALA A 200 -0.57 -3.28 -6.38
N ASN A 201 -0.01 -4.38 -5.90
CA ASN A 201 -0.31 -5.76 -6.33
C ASN A 201 -1.73 -6.22 -5.99
N LYS A 202 -2.48 -5.43 -5.21
CA LYS A 202 -3.90 -5.66 -4.90
C LYS A 202 -4.82 -4.73 -5.69
N THR A 203 -4.37 -4.30 -6.87
CA THR A 203 -5.19 -3.66 -7.89
C THR A 203 -5.50 -4.69 -8.96
N PHE A 204 -6.78 -5.01 -9.16
CA PHE A 204 -7.22 -6.04 -10.11
C PHE A 204 -8.13 -5.42 -11.16
N LEU A 205 -8.03 -5.96 -12.38
CA LEU A 205 -8.92 -5.66 -13.50
C LEU A 205 -9.70 -6.91 -13.87
N PHE A 206 -11.01 -6.76 -14.06
CA PHE A 206 -11.91 -7.80 -14.52
C PHE A 206 -12.64 -7.30 -15.77
N GLN A 207 -12.64 -8.12 -16.81
CA GLN A 207 -13.36 -7.82 -18.06
C GLN A 207 -14.75 -8.44 -17.98
N GLU A 208 -15.71 -7.62 -17.57
CA GLU A 208 -17.09 -8.04 -17.35
C GLU A 208 -17.98 -7.56 -18.50
N THR A 209 -19.26 -7.95 -18.46
CA THR A 209 -20.24 -7.58 -19.48
C THR A 209 -21.44 -6.86 -18.87
N LYS A 210 -22.36 -6.37 -19.72
CA LYS A 210 -23.65 -5.82 -19.26
C LYS A 210 -24.43 -6.80 -18.38
N ALA A 211 -24.21 -8.11 -18.50
CA ALA A 211 -24.86 -9.12 -17.69
C ALA A 211 -24.54 -9.00 -16.19
N LEU A 212 -23.41 -8.41 -15.82
CA LEU A 212 -23.05 -8.10 -14.43
C LEU A 212 -23.92 -6.99 -13.83
N LEU A 213 -24.37 -6.03 -14.66
CA LEU A 213 -25.01 -4.79 -14.21
C LEU A 213 -26.49 -4.97 -13.88
N ASN A 214 -26.76 -5.82 -12.88
CA ASN A 214 -28.00 -5.90 -12.12
C ASN A 214 -27.67 -6.11 -10.63
N PRO A 215 -28.57 -5.77 -9.70
CA PRO A 215 -28.26 -5.77 -8.27
C PRO A 215 -27.73 -7.09 -7.73
N ALA A 216 -28.38 -8.21 -8.08
CA ALA A 216 -28.04 -9.53 -7.54
C ALA A 216 -26.65 -10.00 -8.01
N ARG A 217 -26.35 -9.90 -9.31
CA ARG A 217 -25.05 -10.33 -9.85
C ARG A 217 -23.92 -9.42 -9.44
N LEU A 218 -24.14 -8.09 -9.42
CA LEU A 218 -23.13 -7.15 -8.96
C LEU A 218 -22.80 -7.36 -7.48
N SER A 219 -23.81 -7.53 -6.63
CA SER A 219 -23.62 -7.82 -5.21
C SER A 219 -22.81 -9.10 -4.99
N ALA A 220 -23.19 -10.21 -5.66
CA ALA A 220 -22.49 -11.49 -5.57
C ALA A 220 -21.03 -11.36 -6.04
N PHE A 221 -20.81 -10.69 -7.18
CA PHE A 221 -19.48 -10.44 -7.72
C PHE A 221 -18.62 -9.63 -6.74
N LEU A 222 -19.13 -8.49 -6.23
CA LEU A 222 -18.35 -7.65 -5.32
C LEU A 222 -18.02 -8.39 -4.02
N LYS A 223 -18.99 -9.11 -3.44
CA LYS A 223 -18.79 -9.94 -2.25
C LYS A 223 -17.70 -11.01 -2.44
N GLU A 224 -17.61 -11.60 -3.63
CA GLU A 224 -16.55 -12.54 -3.98
C GLU A 224 -15.20 -11.82 -4.15
N LYS A 225 -15.15 -10.77 -4.97
CA LYS A 225 -13.87 -10.16 -5.40
C LYS A 225 -13.18 -9.38 -4.29
N VAL A 226 -13.89 -8.76 -3.34
CA VAL A 226 -13.22 -8.07 -2.21
C VAL A 226 -12.43 -9.02 -1.30
N LYS A 227 -12.72 -10.33 -1.33
CA LYS A 227 -11.93 -11.35 -0.61
C LYS A 227 -10.52 -11.51 -1.19
N MET A 228 -10.33 -11.19 -2.48
CA MET A 228 -9.05 -11.38 -3.17
C MET A 228 -7.92 -10.49 -2.63
N PHE A 229 -8.26 -9.39 -1.94
CA PHE A 229 -7.23 -8.62 -1.24
C PHE A 229 -6.57 -9.46 -0.15
N GLY A 230 -7.35 -10.31 0.53
CA GLY A 230 -6.95 -11.02 1.73
C GLY A 230 -6.40 -10.05 2.78
N THR A 231 -5.52 -10.54 3.64
CA THR A 231 -4.80 -9.70 4.62
C THR A 231 -3.41 -9.29 4.11
N SER A 232 -3.14 -9.59 2.84
CA SER A 232 -1.84 -9.43 2.17
C SER A 232 -1.46 -8.01 1.82
N ALA A 233 -2.30 -7.00 2.04
CA ALA A 233 -1.96 -5.59 1.83
C ALA A 233 -2.10 -4.74 3.11
N CYS A 234 -2.08 -5.35 4.30
CA CYS A 234 -2.17 -4.64 5.59
C CYS A 234 -3.49 -3.86 5.73
N PRO A 235 -4.63 -4.56 5.94
CA PRO A 235 -5.87 -3.91 6.37
C PRO A 235 -5.70 -3.26 7.76
N PRO A 236 -6.56 -2.29 8.13
CA PRO A 236 -7.82 -1.94 7.46
C PRO A 236 -7.65 -1.16 6.15
N TYR A 237 -8.43 -1.50 5.14
CA TYR A 237 -8.30 -0.93 3.79
C TYR A 237 -9.17 0.29 3.55
N HIS A 238 -8.69 1.21 2.73
CA HIS A 238 -9.58 2.10 1.97
C HIS A 238 -9.86 1.45 0.63
N VAL A 239 -11.03 0.81 0.51
CA VAL A 239 -11.39 0.02 -0.67
C VAL A 239 -11.89 0.96 -1.77
N ALA A 240 -11.45 0.74 -3.00
CA ALA A 240 -11.95 1.44 -4.17
C ALA A 240 -12.44 0.44 -5.21
N ILE A 241 -13.58 0.73 -5.82
CA ILE A 241 -14.19 -0.05 -6.88
C ILE A 241 -14.58 0.91 -8.01
N VAL A 242 -14.26 0.55 -9.24
CA VAL A 242 -14.67 1.29 -10.43
C VAL A 242 -15.43 0.35 -11.35
N ILE A 243 -16.63 0.76 -11.76
CA ILE A 243 -17.50 -0.01 -12.66
C ILE A 243 -17.67 0.76 -13.97
N GLY A 244 -17.19 0.20 -15.07
CA GLY A 244 -17.10 0.85 -16.36
C GLY A 244 -15.76 1.57 -16.57
N GLY A 245 -15.68 2.33 -17.64
CA GLY A 245 -14.47 2.97 -18.13
C GLY A 245 -14.47 2.97 -19.66
N LEU A 246 -13.86 3.99 -20.25
CA LEU A 246 -13.67 4.06 -21.69
C LEU A 246 -12.58 3.10 -22.18
N SER A 247 -11.70 2.66 -21.27
CA SER A 247 -10.67 1.67 -21.51
C SER A 247 -10.22 1.02 -20.20
N ALA A 248 -9.39 -0.03 -20.29
CA ALA A 248 -8.85 -0.75 -19.14
C ALA A 248 -7.95 0.15 -18.27
N GLU A 249 -7.03 0.88 -18.91
CA GLU A 249 -6.10 1.80 -18.27
C GLU A 249 -6.81 3.00 -17.63
N GLN A 250 -7.88 3.52 -18.23
CA GLN A 250 -8.70 4.55 -17.57
C GLN A 250 -9.41 3.98 -16.34
N CYS A 251 -9.94 2.76 -16.40
CA CYS A 251 -10.58 2.09 -15.26
C CYS A 251 -9.57 1.91 -14.11
N LEU A 252 -8.37 1.40 -14.41
CA LEU A 252 -7.28 1.20 -13.45
C LEU A 252 -6.75 2.51 -12.85
N LYS A 253 -6.57 3.55 -13.68
CA LYS A 253 -6.21 4.88 -13.18
C LYS A 253 -7.30 5.43 -12.27
N THR A 254 -8.57 5.26 -12.62
CA THR A 254 -9.68 5.74 -11.79
C THR A 254 -9.71 5.04 -10.44
N VAL A 255 -9.48 3.72 -10.37
CA VAL A 255 -9.50 3.00 -9.09
C VAL A 255 -8.32 3.40 -8.21
N LYS A 256 -7.15 3.69 -8.80
CA LYS A 256 -6.01 4.30 -8.10
C LYS A 256 -6.43 5.60 -7.42
N MET A 257 -6.95 6.55 -8.19
CA MET A 257 -7.32 7.87 -7.70
C MET A 257 -8.45 7.80 -6.66
N ALA A 258 -9.44 6.93 -6.86
CA ALA A 258 -10.51 6.67 -5.90
C ALA A 258 -9.96 6.10 -4.57
N SER A 259 -8.98 5.19 -4.62
CA SER A 259 -8.34 4.67 -3.40
C SER A 259 -7.55 5.74 -2.64
N CYS A 260 -7.13 6.81 -3.32
CA CYS A 260 -6.50 8.00 -2.73
C CYS A 260 -7.50 9.08 -2.30
N ARG A 261 -8.82 8.81 -2.41
CA ARG A 261 -9.92 9.71 -2.03
C ARG A 261 -9.92 11.00 -2.85
N TYR A 262 -9.29 10.98 -4.02
CA TYR A 262 -9.21 12.12 -4.92
C TYR A 262 -10.58 12.50 -5.50
N TYR A 263 -11.47 11.51 -5.61
CA TYR A 263 -12.80 11.63 -6.21
C TYR A 263 -13.94 11.75 -5.20
N ASP A 264 -13.64 12.09 -3.94
CA ASP A 264 -14.65 12.16 -2.88
C ASP A 264 -15.74 13.20 -3.14
N THR A 265 -15.44 14.25 -3.92
CA THR A 265 -16.37 15.33 -4.29
C THR A 265 -17.02 15.16 -5.66
N LEU A 266 -16.94 13.97 -6.28
CA LEU A 266 -17.75 13.69 -7.48
C LEU A 266 -19.26 13.81 -7.17
N PRO A 267 -20.10 14.14 -8.18
CA PRO A 267 -21.54 14.01 -8.06
C PRO A 267 -21.93 12.59 -7.65
N THR A 268 -23.08 12.45 -6.97
CA THR A 268 -23.58 11.15 -6.51
C THR A 268 -24.66 10.55 -7.43
N LYS A 269 -24.92 11.20 -8.56
CA LYS A 269 -25.89 10.78 -9.57
C LYS A 269 -25.28 10.94 -10.97
N GLY A 270 -25.57 9.98 -11.84
CA GLY A 270 -25.19 10.06 -13.24
C GLY A 270 -26.06 11.04 -14.05
N THR A 271 -25.58 11.38 -15.23
CA THR A 271 -26.31 12.21 -16.20
C THR A 271 -26.41 11.48 -17.55
N PRO A 272 -27.36 11.86 -18.43
CA PRO A 272 -27.42 11.32 -19.80
C PRO A 272 -26.15 11.56 -20.62
N PHE A 273 -25.30 12.51 -20.20
CA PHE A 273 -24.04 12.86 -20.87
C PHE A 273 -22.85 11.97 -20.45
N GLY A 274 -23.05 11.00 -19.54
CA GLY A 274 -22.05 10.00 -19.22
C GLY A 274 -20.92 10.48 -18.29
N SER A 275 -21.16 11.50 -17.46
CA SER A 275 -20.19 11.89 -16.42
C SER A 275 -20.10 10.84 -15.31
N ALA A 276 -18.91 10.73 -14.72
CA ALA A 276 -18.64 9.86 -13.58
C ALA A 276 -19.43 10.29 -12.36
N PHE A 277 -19.85 9.32 -11.54
CA PHE A 277 -20.46 9.61 -10.24
C PHE A 277 -20.00 8.62 -9.18
N ARG A 278 -20.09 9.05 -7.92
CA ARG A 278 -19.82 8.26 -6.73
C ARG A 278 -21.10 7.61 -6.22
N ASP A 279 -21.10 6.29 -6.08
CA ASP A 279 -22.29 5.52 -5.70
C ASP A 279 -22.27 5.17 -4.19
N LEU A 280 -22.97 5.98 -3.40
CA LEU A 280 -22.96 5.86 -1.93
C LEU A 280 -23.70 4.60 -1.43
N ASP A 281 -24.71 4.13 -2.17
CA ASP A 281 -25.49 2.97 -1.77
C ASP A 281 -24.65 1.70 -1.90
N VAL A 282 -23.93 1.56 -3.02
CA VAL A 282 -23.02 0.42 -3.23
C VAL A 282 -21.80 0.51 -2.29
N GLU A 283 -21.31 1.71 -1.96
CA GLU A 283 -20.27 1.89 -0.94
C GLU A 283 -20.67 1.27 0.40
N GLN A 284 -21.88 1.57 0.88
CA GLN A 284 -22.35 1.02 2.15
C GLN A 284 -22.58 -0.49 2.09
N GLN A 285 -23.11 -1.01 0.99
CA GLN A 285 -23.27 -2.45 0.79
C GLN A 285 -21.93 -3.19 0.87
N VAL A 286 -20.90 -2.68 0.16
CA VAL A 286 -19.57 -3.28 0.16
C VAL A 286 -18.89 -3.15 1.52
N LEU A 287 -19.07 -2.03 2.23
CA LEU A 287 -18.57 -1.88 3.59
C LEU A 287 -19.18 -2.94 4.52
N GLY A 288 -20.50 -3.16 4.41
CA GLY A 288 -21.19 -4.23 5.12
C GLY A 288 -20.65 -5.63 4.78
N TYR A 289 -20.30 -5.88 3.51
CA TYR A 289 -19.65 -7.15 3.13
C TYR A 289 -18.27 -7.30 3.75
N CYS A 290 -17.47 -6.22 3.79
CA CYS A 290 -16.14 -6.22 4.40
C CYS A 290 -16.22 -6.49 5.92
N GLN A 291 -17.19 -5.88 6.59
CA GLN A 291 -17.42 -6.05 8.03
C GLN A 291 -17.85 -7.48 8.40
N ASN A 292 -18.63 -8.12 7.52
CA ASN A 292 -19.08 -9.50 7.71
C ASN A 292 -18.11 -10.55 7.14
N LEU A 293 -16.95 -10.15 6.61
CA LEU A 293 -15.99 -11.08 6.01
C LEU A 293 -15.29 -11.95 7.06
N GLY A 294 -15.16 -11.46 8.30
CA GLY A 294 -14.51 -12.15 9.40
C GLY A 294 -12.99 -12.06 9.42
N MET A 295 -12.33 -11.57 8.35
CA MET A 295 -10.87 -11.39 8.29
C MET A 295 -10.35 -10.24 9.18
N GLY A 296 -11.19 -9.23 9.45
CA GLY A 296 -10.85 -8.06 10.28
C GLY A 296 -9.60 -7.31 9.86
N ALA A 297 -9.06 -6.54 10.81
CA ALA A 297 -7.75 -5.92 10.70
C ALA A 297 -6.68 -6.98 10.91
N GLN A 298 -6.40 -7.72 9.83
CA GLN A 298 -5.32 -8.71 9.68
C GLN A 298 -5.53 -10.06 10.38
N PHE A 299 -6.06 -10.07 11.60
CA PHE A 299 -6.14 -11.27 12.45
C PHE A 299 -7.55 -11.53 12.98
N GLY A 300 -8.54 -11.51 12.08
CA GLY A 300 -9.93 -11.79 12.41
C GLY A 300 -10.67 -10.59 12.98
N GLY A 301 -11.96 -10.46 12.68
CA GLY A 301 -12.81 -9.40 13.21
C GLY A 301 -13.56 -8.61 12.13
N LYS A 302 -13.95 -7.38 12.49
CA LYS A 302 -14.84 -6.51 11.71
C LYS A 302 -14.10 -5.57 10.77
N TYR A 303 -12.90 -5.12 11.13
CA TYR A 303 -12.25 -3.98 10.47
C TYR A 303 -11.35 -4.36 9.29
N TYR A 304 -11.92 -5.10 8.34
CA TYR A 304 -11.25 -5.38 7.06
C TYR A 304 -11.07 -4.12 6.20
N ALA A 305 -12.05 -3.21 6.26
CA ALA A 305 -12.04 -1.92 5.59
C ALA A 305 -12.30 -0.79 6.59
N HIS A 306 -11.58 0.32 6.41
CA HIS A 306 -11.90 1.61 6.97
C HIS A 306 -13.18 2.16 6.32
N ASP A 307 -13.15 2.31 5.00
CA ASP A 307 -14.24 2.84 4.17
C ASP A 307 -14.15 2.30 2.73
N VAL A 308 -15.15 2.63 1.93
CA VAL A 308 -15.26 2.23 0.52
C VAL A 308 -15.49 3.45 -0.36
N ARG A 309 -14.96 3.44 -1.59
CA ARG A 309 -15.31 4.33 -2.69
C ARG A 309 -15.77 3.54 -3.90
N VAL A 310 -16.96 3.84 -4.44
CA VAL A 310 -17.47 3.20 -5.66
C VAL A 310 -17.71 4.25 -6.71
N ILE A 311 -16.96 4.21 -7.81
CA ILE A 311 -17.11 5.15 -8.93
C ILE A 311 -17.71 4.43 -10.13
N ARG A 312 -18.82 4.96 -10.64
CA ARG A 312 -19.45 4.49 -11.88
C ARG A 312 -19.03 5.38 -13.04
N LEU A 313 -18.48 4.77 -14.09
CA LEU A 313 -18.03 5.44 -15.32
C LEU A 313 -18.94 5.11 -16.51
N PRO A 314 -18.97 5.92 -17.59
CA PRO A 314 -19.53 5.48 -18.86
C PRO A 314 -18.75 4.28 -19.41
N ARG A 315 -19.31 3.58 -20.39
CA ARG A 315 -18.69 2.40 -21.01
C ARG A 315 -19.14 2.27 -22.46
N HIS A 316 -18.29 1.69 -23.29
CA HIS A 316 -18.71 1.22 -24.61
C HIS A 316 -19.81 0.14 -24.46
N GLY A 317 -20.75 0.06 -25.41
CA GLY A 317 -21.90 -0.86 -25.35
C GLY A 317 -21.51 -2.32 -25.12
N ALA A 318 -20.41 -2.76 -25.75
CA ALA A 318 -19.87 -4.12 -25.69
C ALA A 318 -18.90 -4.38 -24.51
N SER A 319 -18.63 -3.40 -23.66
CA SER A 319 -17.57 -3.51 -22.63
C SER A 319 -18.10 -3.16 -21.25
N CYS A 320 -17.56 -3.79 -20.21
CA CYS A 320 -17.76 -3.38 -18.82
C CYS A 320 -16.51 -3.70 -18.00
N PRO A 321 -15.40 -2.95 -18.16
CA PRO A 321 -14.25 -3.14 -17.30
C PRO A 321 -14.63 -2.82 -15.84
N VAL A 322 -14.20 -3.66 -14.91
CA VAL A 322 -14.36 -3.44 -13.48
C VAL A 322 -13.00 -3.52 -12.83
N ALA A 323 -12.64 -2.51 -12.06
CA ALA A 323 -11.38 -2.51 -11.32
C ALA A 323 -11.65 -2.40 -9.82
N ILE A 324 -10.90 -3.14 -9.03
CA ILE A 324 -10.91 -3.03 -7.57
C ILE A 324 -9.49 -2.77 -7.08
N GLY A 325 -9.35 -2.01 -6.01
CA GLY A 325 -8.06 -1.68 -5.42
C GLY A 325 -8.20 -1.23 -3.97
N VAL A 326 -7.06 -1.07 -3.29
CA VAL A 326 -7.02 -0.64 -1.89
C VAL A 326 -5.93 0.39 -1.65
N SER A 327 -6.15 1.31 -0.72
CA SER A 327 -5.08 1.90 0.08
C SER A 327 -4.86 1.06 1.34
N CYS A 328 -3.60 0.82 1.69
CA CYS A 328 -3.22 0.04 2.86
C CYS A 328 -3.07 0.92 4.11
N SER A 329 -2.67 0.35 5.25
CA SER A 329 -2.34 1.12 6.46
C SER A 329 -1.25 2.19 6.24
N ALA A 330 -0.36 2.00 5.25
CA ALA A 330 0.53 3.07 4.79
C ALA A 330 -0.22 3.97 3.78
N ASP A 331 -1.21 4.70 4.29
CA ASP A 331 -2.11 5.55 3.50
C ASP A 331 -1.47 6.89 3.12
N ARG A 332 -0.62 6.85 2.08
CA ARG A 332 0.36 7.91 1.80
C ARG A 332 0.07 8.65 0.50
N GLN A 333 -0.65 9.76 0.62
CA GLN A 333 -0.87 10.71 -0.45
C GLN A 333 -0.98 12.14 0.07
N ALA A 334 -0.58 13.10 -0.75
CA ALA A 334 -0.76 14.53 -0.48
C ALA A 334 -1.11 15.27 -1.77
N LEU A 335 -2.04 16.20 -1.69
CA LEU A 335 -2.31 17.17 -2.75
C LEU A 335 -1.31 18.32 -2.68
N GLY A 336 -0.87 18.83 -3.83
CA GLY A 336 -0.06 20.03 -3.92
C GLY A 336 -0.61 20.99 -4.96
N LYS A 337 -0.25 22.26 -4.86
CA LYS A 337 -0.53 23.24 -5.91
C LYS A 337 0.51 24.36 -5.93
N ILE A 338 0.76 24.90 -7.11
CA ILE A 338 1.54 26.11 -7.32
C ILE A 338 0.60 27.13 -7.95
N THR A 339 0.47 28.28 -7.29
CA THR A 339 -0.43 29.38 -7.67
C THR A 339 0.36 30.69 -7.67
N PRO A 340 -0.23 31.83 -8.11
CA PRO A 340 0.41 33.14 -7.99
C PRO A 340 0.87 33.50 -6.58
N GLU A 341 0.23 32.95 -5.55
CA GLU A 341 0.54 33.22 -4.14
C GLU A 341 1.69 32.36 -3.59
N GLY A 342 2.12 31.32 -4.32
CA GLY A 342 3.24 30.48 -3.93
C GLY A 342 3.03 28.98 -4.13
N VAL A 343 3.82 28.20 -3.41
CA VAL A 343 3.84 26.73 -3.43
C VAL A 343 3.14 26.20 -2.19
N PHE A 344 2.13 25.36 -2.39
CA PHE A 344 1.28 24.83 -1.32
C PHE A 344 1.27 23.30 -1.32
N LEU A 345 1.23 22.72 -0.12
CA LEU A 345 1.12 21.28 0.09
C LEU A 345 -0.01 20.99 1.08
N GLU A 346 -0.71 19.88 0.90
CA GLU A 346 -1.75 19.42 1.82
C GLU A 346 -1.22 19.34 3.26
N LYS A 347 -2.01 19.85 4.22
CA LYS A 347 -1.66 19.78 5.63
C LYS A 347 -2.08 18.42 6.21
N LEU A 348 -1.10 17.54 6.39
CA LEU A 348 -1.28 16.27 7.11
C LEU A 348 -1.26 16.47 8.62
N GLU A 349 -1.59 15.41 9.37
CA GLU A 349 -1.52 15.43 10.82
C GLU A 349 -0.08 15.39 11.31
N VAL A 350 0.32 16.39 12.10
CA VAL A 350 1.67 16.48 12.70
C VAL A 350 1.70 15.99 14.14
N ASP A 351 0.54 15.91 14.81
CA ASP A 351 0.39 15.38 16.15
C ASP A 351 -0.62 14.20 16.14
N PRO A 352 -0.17 13.01 15.71
CA PRO A 352 -1.01 11.81 15.76
C PRO A 352 -1.25 11.31 17.19
N SER A 353 -0.52 11.82 18.20
CA SER A 353 -0.63 11.36 19.58
C SER A 353 -2.02 11.58 20.16
N LYS A 354 -2.74 12.62 19.73
CA LYS A 354 -4.14 12.89 20.11
C LYS A 354 -5.15 11.80 19.69
N TYR A 355 -4.74 10.89 18.80
CA TYR A 355 -5.54 9.72 18.40
C TYR A 355 -5.17 8.46 19.18
N LEU A 356 -4.13 8.50 20.03
CA LEU A 356 -3.84 7.39 20.93
C LEU A 356 -4.91 7.33 22.02
N PRO A 357 -5.37 6.12 22.39
CA PRO A 357 -6.30 5.96 23.49
C PRO A 357 -5.58 5.98 24.84
N ASP A 358 -6.32 6.22 25.92
CA ASP A 358 -5.86 5.99 27.30
C ASP A 358 -5.96 4.50 27.69
N VAL A 359 -5.61 3.58 26.77
CA VAL A 359 -5.58 2.14 27.04
C VAL A 359 -4.23 1.54 26.64
N THR A 360 -3.78 0.57 27.41
CA THR A 360 -2.55 -0.20 27.15
C THR A 360 -2.86 -1.52 26.46
N GLU A 361 -1.81 -2.19 25.95
CA GLU A 361 -1.96 -3.53 25.38
C GLU A 361 -2.50 -4.56 26.39
N LYS A 362 -2.24 -4.36 27.69
CA LYS A 362 -2.73 -5.23 28.76
C LYS A 362 -4.24 -5.08 28.95
N ASP A 363 -4.79 -3.91 28.63
CA ASP A 363 -6.23 -3.65 28.74
C ASP A 363 -7.00 -4.22 27.54
N LEU A 364 -6.33 -4.40 26.40
CA LEU A 364 -6.95 -4.87 25.15
C LEU A 364 -6.93 -6.40 24.98
N LEU A 365 -6.00 -7.10 25.64
CA LEU A 365 -5.72 -8.51 25.40
C LEU A 365 -5.91 -9.32 26.68
N ARG A 366 -6.78 -10.34 26.63
CA ARG A 366 -7.07 -11.19 27.80
C ARG A 366 -5.87 -12.01 28.25
N ASP A 367 -5.19 -12.64 27.29
CA ASP A 367 -4.09 -13.57 27.57
C ASP A 367 -2.74 -12.96 27.18
N PRO A 368 -1.69 -13.14 28.00
CA PRO A 368 -0.33 -12.75 27.64
C PRO A 368 0.17 -13.57 26.43
N PRO A 369 1.10 -13.03 25.62
CA PRO A 369 1.65 -13.77 24.50
C PRO A 369 2.54 -14.91 25.01
N VAL A 370 2.57 -16.02 24.28
CA VAL A 370 3.50 -17.11 24.54
C VAL A 370 4.91 -16.66 24.16
N GLN A 371 5.85 -16.78 25.10
CA GLN A 371 7.26 -16.48 24.83
C GLN A 371 7.90 -17.63 24.06
N VAL A 372 8.61 -17.32 22.98
CA VAL A 372 9.35 -18.31 22.17
C VAL A 372 10.80 -17.85 22.02
N ASP A 373 11.71 -18.67 22.52
CA ASP A 373 13.16 -18.46 22.38
C ASP A 373 13.65 -19.05 21.05
N LEU A 374 14.04 -18.16 20.13
CA LEU A 374 14.61 -18.45 18.83
C LEU A 374 16.12 -18.71 18.88
N GLY A 375 16.75 -18.63 20.06
CA GLY A 375 18.12 -19.05 20.30
C GLY A 375 18.29 -20.57 20.42
N LEU A 376 17.19 -21.30 20.63
CA LEU A 376 17.18 -22.76 20.74
C LEU A 376 17.38 -23.46 19.38
N PRO A 377 17.78 -24.74 19.38
CA PRO A 377 17.79 -25.55 18.16
C PRO A 377 16.43 -25.58 17.46
N MET A 378 16.41 -25.58 16.12
CA MET A 378 15.19 -25.54 15.31
C MET A 378 14.18 -26.66 15.67
N SER A 379 14.66 -27.85 16.06
CA SER A 379 13.81 -28.94 16.54
C SER A 379 13.05 -28.59 17.82
N GLU A 380 13.70 -27.88 18.75
CA GLU A 380 13.10 -27.45 20.02
C GLU A 380 12.13 -26.27 19.83
N ILE A 381 12.48 -25.33 18.93
CA ILE A 381 11.57 -24.25 18.52
C ILE A 381 10.27 -24.86 17.98
N ARG A 382 10.38 -25.80 17.04
CA ARG A 382 9.22 -26.49 16.45
C ARG A 382 8.44 -27.30 17.49
N ALA A 383 9.12 -27.99 18.40
CA ALA A 383 8.46 -28.74 19.49
C ALA A 383 7.67 -27.81 20.42
N THR A 384 8.19 -26.60 20.67
CA THR A 384 7.47 -25.57 21.43
C THR A 384 6.25 -25.06 20.67
N LEU A 385 6.41 -24.67 19.40
CA LEU A 385 5.30 -24.18 18.58
C LEU A 385 4.18 -25.23 18.39
N SER A 386 4.53 -26.52 18.31
CA SER A 386 3.56 -27.60 18.13
C SER A 386 2.58 -27.76 19.31
N LYS A 387 2.92 -27.23 20.50
CA LYS A 387 2.04 -27.24 21.68
C LYS A 387 0.83 -26.31 21.56
N TYR A 388 0.89 -25.34 20.64
CA TYR A 388 -0.10 -24.27 20.54
C TYR A 388 -0.91 -24.38 19.25
N PRO A 389 -2.22 -24.07 19.29
CA PRO A 389 -3.05 -24.03 18.10
C PRO A 389 -2.77 -22.80 17.23
N ILE A 390 -3.33 -22.78 16.03
CA ILE A 390 -3.50 -21.55 15.25
C ILE A 390 -4.23 -20.48 16.08
N ARG A 391 -4.03 -19.21 15.72
CA ARG A 391 -4.52 -18.01 16.44
C ARG A 391 -3.78 -17.67 17.72
N THR A 392 -2.93 -18.56 18.26
CA THR A 392 -2.10 -18.23 19.43
C THR A 392 -1.16 -17.07 19.13
N ARG A 393 -1.15 -16.07 20.02
CA ARG A 393 -0.24 -14.93 19.98
C ARG A 393 1.10 -15.28 20.63
N LEU A 394 2.17 -14.88 19.97
CA LEU A 394 3.56 -15.17 20.33
C LEU A 394 4.34 -13.88 20.55
N SER A 395 5.38 -13.99 21.35
CA SER A 395 6.41 -12.99 21.60
C SER A 395 7.77 -13.68 21.37
N LEU A 396 8.44 -13.32 20.27
CA LEU A 396 9.63 -14.02 19.81
C LEU A 396 10.90 -13.27 20.22
N SER A 397 11.89 -13.98 20.72
CA SER A 397 13.17 -13.40 21.13
C SER A 397 14.33 -14.28 20.65
N GLY A 398 15.40 -13.69 20.11
CA GLY A 398 16.56 -14.41 19.58
C GLY A 398 16.89 -14.02 18.13
N HIS A 399 17.56 -14.92 17.41
CA HIS A 399 18.05 -14.64 16.06
C HIS A 399 17.07 -15.06 14.96
N MET A 400 16.89 -14.20 13.96
CA MET A 400 16.17 -14.52 12.73
C MET A 400 17.03 -14.23 11.49
N ILE A 401 16.79 -15.01 10.44
CA ILE A 401 17.32 -14.73 9.11
C ILE A 401 16.27 -14.01 8.31
N VAL A 402 16.65 -12.88 7.71
CA VAL A 402 15.77 -12.14 6.81
C VAL A 402 16.12 -12.50 5.38
N ALA A 403 15.14 -12.93 4.61
CA ALA A 403 15.28 -13.17 3.18
C ALA A 403 13.93 -13.01 2.51
N ARG A 404 13.92 -12.53 1.26
CA ARG A 404 12.69 -12.33 0.49
C ARG A 404 12.91 -12.68 -0.98
N ASP A 405 12.07 -12.16 -1.87
CA ASP A 405 11.91 -12.50 -3.28
C ASP A 405 13.23 -12.88 -3.99
N ILE A 406 14.20 -11.96 -4.15
CA ILE A 406 15.44 -12.25 -4.90
C ILE A 406 16.35 -13.23 -4.15
N ALA A 407 16.48 -13.09 -2.83
CA ALA A 407 17.26 -14.02 -2.01
C ALA A 407 16.70 -15.46 -2.07
N HIS A 408 15.38 -15.63 -2.08
CA HIS A 408 14.73 -16.94 -2.25
C HIS A 408 15.01 -17.52 -3.64
N ALA A 409 14.94 -16.71 -4.69
CA ALA A 409 15.29 -17.14 -6.05
C ALA A 409 16.75 -17.62 -6.14
N LYS A 410 17.70 -16.86 -5.60
CA LYS A 410 19.12 -17.26 -5.55
C LYS A 410 19.35 -18.53 -4.72
N ILE A 411 18.66 -18.69 -3.59
CA ILE A 411 18.75 -19.90 -2.77
C ILE A 411 18.16 -21.12 -3.49
N ARG A 412 17.07 -20.94 -4.25
CA ARG A 412 16.52 -21.99 -5.12
C ARG A 412 17.52 -22.41 -6.19
N GLU A 413 18.09 -21.47 -6.93
CA GLU A 413 19.11 -21.76 -7.94
C GLU A 413 20.32 -22.49 -7.35
N ARG A 414 20.77 -22.08 -6.16
CA ARG A 414 21.84 -22.76 -5.42
C ARG A 414 21.48 -24.23 -5.14
N LEU A 415 20.25 -24.48 -4.68
CA LEU A 415 19.76 -25.82 -4.40
C LEU A 415 19.67 -26.67 -5.67
N GLU A 416 19.15 -26.11 -6.76
CA GLU A 416 19.05 -26.77 -8.08
C GLU A 416 20.41 -27.12 -8.68
N LYS A 417 21.45 -26.33 -8.39
CA LYS A 417 22.86 -26.61 -8.74
C LYS A 417 23.52 -27.67 -7.83
N GLY A 418 22.78 -28.28 -6.92
CA GLY A 418 23.30 -29.32 -6.01
C GLY A 418 24.17 -28.78 -4.86
N MET A 419 24.20 -27.47 -4.62
CA MET A 419 25.01 -26.85 -3.56
C MET A 419 24.33 -26.84 -2.18
N GLY A 420 23.12 -27.41 -2.09
CA GLY A 420 22.31 -27.49 -0.88
C GLY A 420 21.80 -26.13 -0.36
N LEU A 421 20.94 -26.19 0.66
CA LEU A 421 20.51 -24.99 1.37
C LEU A 421 21.63 -24.41 2.25
N PRO A 422 21.73 -23.07 2.35
CA PRO A 422 22.63 -22.43 3.31
C PRO A 422 22.29 -22.82 4.76
N GLU A 423 23.31 -23.02 5.60
CA GLU A 423 23.13 -23.45 6.99
C GLU A 423 22.28 -22.48 7.81
N TYR A 424 22.39 -21.17 7.55
CA TYR A 424 21.58 -20.16 8.23
C TYR A 424 20.07 -20.33 7.97
N PHE A 425 19.68 -20.88 6.80
CA PHE A 425 18.28 -21.14 6.44
C PHE A 425 17.70 -22.39 7.10
N LYS A 426 18.57 -23.29 7.60
CA LYS A 426 18.18 -24.50 8.32
C LYS A 426 18.07 -24.25 9.83
N LYS A 427 18.96 -23.40 10.36
CA LYS A 427 19.12 -23.18 11.81
C LYS A 427 18.16 -22.17 12.42
N HIS A 428 17.71 -21.18 11.64
CA HIS A 428 16.96 -20.04 12.17
C HIS A 428 15.59 -19.89 11.51
N ALA A 429 14.68 -19.19 12.20
CA ALA A 429 13.43 -18.75 11.59
C ALA A 429 13.70 -17.76 10.44
N VAL A 430 12.92 -17.86 9.37
CA VAL A 430 13.09 -17.04 8.17
C VAL A 430 12.01 -15.95 8.14
N TYR A 431 12.43 -14.71 8.35
CA TYR A 431 11.61 -13.52 8.28
C TYR A 431 11.59 -12.93 6.86
N TYR A 432 10.42 -12.84 6.24
CA TYR A 432 10.29 -12.20 4.94
C TYR A 432 10.12 -10.70 5.14
N ALA A 433 11.20 -9.95 4.93
CA ALA A 433 11.21 -8.50 5.01
C ALA A 433 12.36 -7.88 4.21
N GLY A 434 12.34 -6.56 4.09
CA GLY A 434 13.44 -5.77 3.52
C GLY A 434 13.47 -4.41 4.21
N PRO A 435 14.56 -4.06 4.91
CA PRO A 435 14.61 -2.89 5.79
C PRO A 435 14.66 -1.59 4.99
N ALA A 436 14.15 -0.50 5.58
CA ALA A 436 14.54 0.86 5.18
C ALA A 436 15.95 1.19 5.70
N LYS A 437 16.54 2.31 5.22
CA LYS A 437 17.86 2.75 5.70
C LYS A 437 17.86 2.96 7.22
N THR A 438 18.95 2.57 7.87
CA THR A 438 19.11 2.72 9.33
C THR A 438 19.50 4.16 9.67
N PRO A 439 18.70 4.87 10.50
CA PRO A 439 19.08 6.19 11.01
C PRO A 439 20.35 6.13 11.86
N LYS A 440 21.18 7.18 11.80
CA LYS A 440 22.38 7.29 12.63
C LYS A 440 22.02 7.18 14.11
N GLY A 441 22.66 6.25 14.82
CA GLY A 441 22.48 6.06 16.26
C GLY A 441 21.31 5.13 16.64
N LEU A 442 20.56 4.58 15.67
CA LEU A 442 19.54 3.56 15.93
C LEU A 442 20.04 2.17 15.50
N ALA A 443 19.46 1.13 16.11
CA ALA A 443 19.78 -0.26 15.81
C ALA A 443 19.27 -0.71 14.42
N SER A 444 18.15 -0.13 13.97
CA SER A 444 17.46 -0.53 12.74
C SER A 444 16.73 0.65 12.10
N GLY A 445 16.62 0.64 10.78
CA GLY A 445 15.56 1.39 10.07
C GLY A 445 14.20 0.70 10.23
N SER A 446 13.14 1.32 9.72
CA SER A 446 11.80 0.71 9.71
C SER A 446 11.83 -0.66 9.01
N PHE A 447 11.31 -1.71 9.66
CA PHE A 447 11.59 -3.09 9.24
C PHE A 447 10.42 -4.05 9.47
N GLY A 448 9.25 -3.72 8.91
CA GLY A 448 8.06 -4.57 8.94
C GLY A 448 8.08 -5.72 7.92
N PRO A 449 7.12 -6.66 8.02
CA PRO A 449 7.03 -7.85 7.17
C PRO A 449 6.63 -7.52 5.73
N THR A 450 7.05 -8.37 4.77
CA THR A 450 6.53 -8.38 3.40
C THR A 450 5.46 -9.48 3.20
N THR A 451 4.78 -9.47 2.06
CA THR A 451 3.68 -10.41 1.78
C THR A 451 4.20 -11.84 1.67
N ALA A 452 3.68 -12.73 2.52
CA ALA A 452 4.10 -14.13 2.58
C ALA A 452 3.81 -14.91 1.30
N GLY A 453 2.65 -14.66 0.70
CA GLY A 453 2.15 -15.37 -0.48
C GLY A 453 3.10 -15.40 -1.68
N ARG A 454 4.02 -14.43 -1.80
CA ARG A 454 4.99 -14.39 -2.91
C ARG A 454 6.11 -15.43 -2.78
N MET A 455 6.31 -15.97 -1.58
CA MET A 455 7.31 -17.00 -1.30
C MET A 455 6.69 -18.40 -1.20
N ASP A 456 5.40 -18.57 -1.51
CA ASP A 456 4.68 -19.85 -1.34
C ASP A 456 5.31 -21.01 -2.13
N GLU A 457 5.79 -20.75 -3.35
CA GLU A 457 6.37 -21.78 -4.23
C GLU A 457 7.68 -22.37 -3.70
N PHE A 458 8.39 -21.66 -2.81
CA PHE A 458 9.68 -22.12 -2.28
C PHE A 458 9.54 -23.03 -1.05
N VAL A 459 8.39 -22.99 -0.37
CA VAL A 459 8.27 -23.55 0.98
C VAL A 459 8.50 -25.06 1.01
N ASP A 460 7.76 -25.81 0.20
CA ASP A 460 7.86 -27.27 0.19
C ASP A 460 9.26 -27.74 -0.22
N LEU A 461 9.83 -27.11 -1.26
CA LEU A 461 11.18 -27.37 -1.72
C LEU A 461 12.22 -27.16 -0.62
N PHE A 462 12.16 -26.02 0.08
CA PHE A 462 13.13 -25.70 1.13
C PHE A 462 12.95 -26.57 2.37
N GLN A 463 11.72 -26.90 2.74
CA GLN A 463 11.45 -27.79 3.88
C GLN A 463 11.94 -29.22 3.63
N LYS A 464 11.73 -29.76 2.42
CA LYS A 464 12.29 -31.05 2.01
C LYS A 464 13.81 -31.07 2.00
N ALA A 465 14.44 -29.93 1.71
CA ALA A 465 15.88 -29.74 1.79
C ALA A 465 16.38 -29.39 3.21
N GLY A 466 15.50 -29.41 4.22
CA GLY A 466 15.87 -29.28 5.63
C GLY A 466 15.91 -27.86 6.19
N GLY A 467 15.27 -26.88 5.54
CA GLY A 467 15.24 -25.48 6.01
C GLY A 467 13.89 -24.79 5.86
N SER A 468 13.81 -23.51 6.24
CA SER A 468 12.56 -22.72 6.19
C SER A 468 11.39 -23.38 6.94
N PHE A 469 11.67 -24.08 8.04
CA PHE A 469 10.63 -24.73 8.84
C PHE A 469 9.77 -23.74 9.61
N VAL A 470 10.35 -22.64 10.10
CA VAL A 470 9.62 -21.57 10.80
C VAL A 470 9.74 -20.31 9.95
N MET A 471 8.61 -19.86 9.41
CA MET A 471 8.53 -18.70 8.52
C MET A 471 7.78 -17.58 9.21
N LEU A 472 8.23 -16.34 9.07
CA LEU A 472 7.57 -15.16 9.63
C LEU A 472 7.37 -14.09 8.56
N ALA A 473 6.15 -13.58 8.41
CA ALA A 473 5.80 -12.58 7.38
C ALA A 473 4.43 -11.97 7.69
N LYS A 474 3.72 -11.44 6.68
CA LYS A 474 2.31 -11.04 6.82
C LYS A 474 1.43 -11.54 5.67
N GLY A 475 0.13 -11.57 5.93
CA GLY A 475 -0.91 -11.97 4.98
C GLY A 475 -1.25 -13.46 5.04
N ASN A 476 -2.44 -13.80 4.53
CA ASN A 476 -2.85 -15.18 4.27
C ASN A 476 -2.00 -15.82 3.16
N ARG A 477 -1.86 -17.15 3.20
CA ARG A 477 -1.06 -17.95 2.25
C ARG A 477 -1.93 -18.98 1.55
N SER A 478 -1.42 -19.52 0.45
CA SER A 478 -2.11 -20.58 -0.28
C SER A 478 -2.10 -21.91 0.49
N ALA A 479 -3.06 -22.79 0.15
CA ALA A 479 -3.17 -24.12 0.75
C ALA A 479 -1.92 -25.00 0.54
N MET A 480 -1.04 -24.66 -0.41
CA MET A 480 0.21 -25.41 -0.63
C MET A 480 1.15 -25.29 0.56
N VAL A 481 1.18 -24.12 1.22
CA VAL A 481 2.01 -23.89 2.40
C VAL A 481 1.45 -24.67 3.59
N THR A 482 0.12 -24.72 3.75
CA THR A 482 -0.54 -25.52 4.78
C THR A 482 -0.21 -27.01 4.64
N ARG A 483 -0.20 -27.55 3.41
CA ARG A 483 0.21 -28.93 3.16
C ARG A 483 1.69 -29.16 3.45
N ALA A 484 2.57 -28.29 2.97
CA ALA A 484 4.00 -28.38 3.22
C ALA A 484 4.34 -28.36 4.72
N CYS A 485 3.73 -27.46 5.49
CA CYS A 485 3.90 -27.40 6.95
C CYS A 485 3.41 -28.67 7.64
N LYS A 486 2.28 -29.26 7.21
CA LYS A 486 1.79 -30.53 7.75
C LYS A 486 2.76 -31.69 7.47
N GLU A 487 3.25 -31.79 6.24
CA GLU A 487 4.13 -32.86 5.78
C GLU A 487 5.52 -32.77 6.43
N ASN A 488 6.08 -31.56 6.49
CA ASN A 488 7.46 -31.33 6.94
C ASN A 488 7.56 -30.77 8.36
N LYS A 489 6.44 -30.71 9.08
CA LYS A 489 6.32 -30.21 10.46
C LYS A 489 6.81 -28.76 10.63
N GLY A 490 6.44 -27.92 9.66
CA GLY A 490 6.73 -26.48 9.64
C GLY A 490 5.63 -25.61 10.24
N PHE A 491 5.91 -24.31 10.35
CA PHE A 491 5.03 -23.28 10.90
C PHE A 491 5.12 -22.00 10.09
N TYR A 492 3.99 -21.32 9.93
CA TYR A 492 3.95 -19.93 9.47
C TYR A 492 3.42 -19.04 10.59
N LEU A 493 4.22 -18.04 10.94
CA LEU A 493 3.93 -17.02 11.93
C LEU A 493 3.56 -15.70 11.23
N GLY A 494 2.39 -15.17 11.52
CA GLY A 494 1.93 -13.88 11.01
C GLY A 494 2.33 -12.74 11.94
N SER A 495 3.17 -11.84 11.47
CA SER A 495 3.42 -10.53 12.08
C SER A 495 2.37 -9.53 11.64
N ILE A 496 2.15 -8.49 12.45
CA ILE A 496 1.35 -7.34 12.04
C ILE A 496 2.07 -6.62 10.88
N GLY A 497 1.38 -6.45 9.77
CA GLY A 497 1.82 -5.66 8.63
C GLY A 497 1.48 -4.18 8.82
N GLY A 498 2.45 -3.29 8.57
CA GLY A 498 2.25 -1.86 8.75
C GLY A 498 3.17 -1.22 9.79
N PRO A 499 3.19 -1.66 11.06
CA PRO A 499 3.86 -0.94 12.15
C PRO A 499 5.39 -1.13 12.18
N ALA A 500 6.06 -0.77 11.09
CA ALA A 500 7.48 -1.04 10.86
C ALA A 500 8.42 -0.20 11.75
N ALA A 501 8.03 1.02 12.10
CA ALA A 501 8.81 1.90 12.98
C ALA A 501 8.73 1.44 14.44
N VAL A 502 7.58 0.91 14.89
CA VAL A 502 7.43 0.25 16.20
C VAL A 502 8.36 -0.94 16.28
N LEU A 503 8.31 -1.85 15.30
CA LEU A 503 9.19 -3.04 15.30
C LEU A 503 10.68 -2.67 15.31
N ALA A 504 11.07 -1.63 14.57
CA ALA A 504 12.45 -1.15 14.54
C ALA A 504 12.90 -0.55 15.89
N THR A 505 12.00 0.13 16.60
CA THR A 505 12.30 0.80 17.87
C THR A 505 12.28 -0.19 19.04
N GLU A 506 11.24 -1.01 19.11
CA GLU A 506 10.93 -1.82 20.28
C GLU A 506 11.48 -3.24 20.19
N SER A 507 11.48 -3.85 19.00
CA SER A 507 11.77 -5.28 18.85
C SER A 507 13.13 -5.59 18.26
N ILE A 508 13.62 -4.83 17.27
CA ILE A 508 14.85 -5.16 16.55
C ILE A 508 16.05 -4.49 17.22
N LYS A 509 17.02 -5.30 17.66
CA LYS A 509 18.17 -4.85 18.46
C LYS A 509 19.50 -4.83 17.70
N LYS A 510 19.60 -5.64 16.64
CA LYS A 510 20.78 -5.70 15.79
C LYS A 510 20.40 -6.10 14.37
N VAL A 511 21.07 -5.52 13.37
CA VAL A 511 20.88 -5.84 11.95
C VAL A 511 22.25 -5.96 11.28
N GLU A 512 22.51 -7.09 10.64
CA GLU A 512 23.76 -7.36 9.91
C GLU A 512 23.44 -7.95 8.55
N VAL A 513 24.10 -7.48 7.49
CA VAL A 513 24.08 -8.15 6.18
C VAL A 513 24.86 -9.46 6.32
N LEU A 514 24.21 -10.58 6.00
CA LEU A 514 24.80 -11.91 6.12
C LEU A 514 25.26 -12.46 4.76
N ASP A 515 24.45 -12.29 3.72
CA ASP A 515 24.74 -12.81 2.38
C ASP A 515 24.09 -11.93 1.30
N PHE A 516 24.60 -12.02 0.07
CA PHE A 516 24.16 -11.25 -1.10
C PHE A 516 24.08 -9.72 -0.89
N PRO A 517 25.16 -9.06 -0.40
CA PRO A 517 25.15 -7.62 -0.13
C PRO A 517 24.84 -6.75 -1.36
N GLU A 518 25.08 -7.27 -2.57
CA GLU A 518 24.79 -6.60 -3.83
C GLU A 518 23.29 -6.33 -4.05
N LEU A 519 22.42 -7.07 -3.37
CA LEU A 519 20.95 -6.98 -3.50
C LEU A 519 20.33 -5.82 -2.69
N GLY A 520 21.15 -5.06 -1.95
CA GLY A 520 20.67 -3.94 -1.14
C GLY A 520 19.63 -4.39 -0.12
N MET A 521 18.42 -3.82 -0.16
CA MET A 521 17.35 -4.17 0.79
C MET A 521 16.83 -5.61 0.66
N GLU A 522 17.16 -6.32 -0.44
CA GLU A 522 16.81 -7.72 -0.67
C GLU A 522 17.93 -8.71 -0.30
N ALA A 523 19.04 -8.22 0.27
CA ALA A 523 20.10 -9.07 0.81
C ALA A 523 19.56 -10.04 1.88
N VAL A 524 20.34 -11.07 2.20
CA VAL A 524 20.07 -11.88 3.39
C VAL A 524 20.61 -11.14 4.60
N TRP A 525 19.77 -10.94 5.61
CA TRP A 525 20.16 -10.31 6.86
C TRP A 525 20.13 -11.31 8.02
N LYS A 526 20.96 -11.07 9.03
CA LYS A 526 20.80 -11.65 10.35
C LYS A 526 20.36 -10.56 11.31
N ILE A 527 19.26 -10.80 12.02
CA ILE A 527 18.74 -9.86 13.00
C ILE A 527 18.60 -10.51 14.37
N GLU A 528 18.78 -9.69 15.40
CA GLU A 528 18.45 -10.04 16.78
C GLU A 528 17.17 -9.30 17.16
N VAL A 529 16.19 -10.04 17.67
CA VAL A 529 14.90 -9.49 18.10
C VAL A 529 14.60 -9.82 19.54
N HIS A 530 13.82 -8.95 20.18
CA HIS A 530 13.29 -9.15 21.52
C HIS A 530 11.80 -8.79 21.53
N ASN A 531 10.97 -9.65 22.11
CA ASN A 531 9.52 -9.47 22.19
C ASN A 531 8.85 -9.14 20.85
N PHE A 532 9.27 -9.79 19.77
CA PHE A 532 8.68 -9.57 18.44
C PHE A 532 7.28 -10.20 18.38
N PRO A 533 6.21 -9.44 18.08
CA PRO A 533 4.86 -9.95 18.09
C PRO A 533 4.53 -10.78 16.85
N ALA A 534 3.94 -11.96 17.03
CA ALA A 534 3.43 -12.78 15.95
C ALA A 534 2.20 -13.60 16.35
N PHE A 535 1.55 -14.23 15.39
CA PHE A 535 0.47 -15.20 15.59
C PHE A 535 0.80 -16.51 14.88
N VAL A 536 0.45 -17.66 15.45
CA VAL A 536 0.47 -18.93 14.73
C VAL A 536 -0.63 -18.89 13.66
N VAL A 537 -0.24 -18.79 12.38
CA VAL A 537 -1.18 -18.73 11.26
C VAL A 537 -1.37 -20.11 10.64
N VAL A 538 -0.27 -20.83 10.37
CA VAL A 538 -0.29 -22.23 9.93
C VAL A 538 0.53 -23.07 10.89
N ASP A 539 -0.01 -24.21 11.31
CA ASP A 539 0.66 -25.17 12.18
C ASP A 539 1.19 -26.42 11.44
N ASP A 540 1.84 -27.28 12.20
CA ASP A 540 2.42 -28.55 11.75
C ASP A 540 1.41 -29.70 11.60
N LYS A 541 0.11 -29.38 11.67
CA LYS A 541 -1.01 -30.34 11.65
C LYS A 541 -1.94 -30.11 10.45
N GLY A 542 -1.72 -29.03 9.71
CA GLY A 542 -2.50 -28.65 8.53
C GLY A 542 -3.67 -27.73 8.84
N ASN A 543 -3.63 -27.04 9.99
CA ASN A 543 -4.59 -26.00 10.32
C ASN A 543 -4.12 -24.65 9.78
N ASP A 544 -5.07 -23.81 9.37
CA ASP A 544 -4.84 -22.42 8.94
C ASP A 544 -5.84 -21.48 9.59
N PHE A 545 -5.31 -20.40 10.17
CA PHE A 545 -6.06 -19.31 10.80
C PHE A 545 -7.22 -18.82 9.93
N PHE A 546 -6.95 -18.52 8.65
CA PHE A 546 -7.90 -17.86 7.76
C PHE A 546 -8.96 -18.83 7.24
N THR A 547 -8.57 -20.08 6.97
CA THR A 547 -9.51 -21.16 6.64
C THR A 547 -10.47 -21.43 7.81
N ALA A 548 -9.97 -21.45 9.06
CA ALA A 548 -10.79 -21.66 10.25
C ALA A 548 -11.80 -20.52 10.53
N LEU A 549 -11.65 -19.36 9.88
CA LEU A 549 -12.63 -18.27 9.95
C LEU A 549 -13.71 -18.36 8.86
N GLY A 550 -13.62 -19.34 7.94
CA GLY A 550 -14.49 -19.41 6.75
C GLY A 550 -14.17 -18.33 5.72
N CYS A 551 -12.97 -17.73 5.79
CA CYS A 551 -12.54 -16.63 4.94
C CYS A 551 -11.70 -17.06 3.72
N ALA A 552 -11.14 -18.27 3.76
CA ALA A 552 -10.22 -18.80 2.74
C ALA A 552 -10.92 -19.32 1.49
#